data_AF-A0A7H8M403-F1
#
_entry.id   AF-A0A7H8M403-F1
#
_cell.length_a   1.000
_cell.length_b   1.000
_cell.length_c   1.000
_cell.angle_alpha   90.00
_cell.angle_beta   90.00
_cell.angle_gamma   90.00
#
_symmetry.space_group_name_H-M   'P 1'
#
loop_
_entity.id
_entity.type
_entity.pdbx_description
1 polymer ?
#
loop_
_entity_poly.entity_id
_entity_poly.type
_entity_poly.pdbx_seq_one_letter_code
_entity_poly.pdbx_strand_id
1 'polypeptide(L)'
;MDVQTRTAAALTVPACVLVAVAGLLVLKGAYDWSGQPARVAERPLQHDRVVVYAAAAGMAAGALLLLLGGERGPALAVLATVLVPVLLVAPGLAGGTVAFLPCLITVPVAVAMALRAVLAPKTPVTLLAVLVFAVVAVAGSILLVAVSEAVPFMSSFSEEEAHRQASARLVAGLAGVALAAAPVLLLVAGHKAGAALTAPFVLAALITVVDTQTASPWLLYAVAGPPALGASVHVLFTDR
;
A
#
# COMPACT_ATOMS: atom_id res chain seq x y z
N MET A 1 39.26 -6.09 5.10
CA MET A 1 37.95 -5.48 4.74
C MET A 1 37.87 -5.43 3.24
N ASP A 2 37.13 -6.35 2.66
CA ASP A 2 37.11 -6.60 1.21
C ASP A 2 36.43 -5.48 0.43
N VAL A 3 36.95 -5.19 -0.76
CA VAL A 3 36.43 -4.21 -1.72
C VAL A 3 34.91 -4.34 -1.90
N GLN A 4 34.40 -5.58 -1.86
CA GLN A 4 32.97 -5.93 -1.96
C GLN A 4 32.10 -5.35 -0.85
N THR A 5 32.63 -5.24 0.37
CA THR A 5 31.91 -4.63 1.52
C THR A 5 31.87 -3.10 1.44
N ARG A 6 32.90 -2.48 0.86
CA ARG A 6 32.89 -1.03 0.60
C ARG A 6 31.91 -0.63 -0.50
N THR A 7 31.85 -1.40 -1.59
CA THR A 7 30.90 -1.13 -2.69
C THR A 7 29.44 -1.33 -2.27
N ALA A 8 29.16 -2.34 -1.44
CA ALA A 8 27.82 -2.55 -0.90
C ALA A 8 27.38 -1.38 -0.01
N ALA A 9 28.22 -0.95 0.93
CA ALA A 9 27.94 0.19 1.80
C ALA A 9 27.84 1.53 1.03
N ALA A 10 28.61 1.68 -0.05
CA ALA A 10 28.57 2.86 -0.90
C ALA A 10 27.25 3.03 -1.66
N LEU A 11 26.50 1.93 -1.90
CA LEU A 11 25.22 1.95 -2.61
C LEU A 11 24.01 1.97 -1.68
N THR A 12 24.08 1.39 -0.48
CA THR A 12 22.93 1.32 0.45
C THR A 12 22.57 2.67 1.07
N VAL A 13 23.56 3.52 1.38
CA VAL A 13 23.31 4.88 1.89
C VAL A 13 22.60 5.77 0.86
N PRO A 14 23.09 5.94 -0.38
CA PRO A 14 22.37 6.74 -1.37
C PRO A 14 21.02 6.12 -1.74
N ALA A 15 20.89 4.79 -1.72
CA ALA A 15 19.60 4.14 -1.88
C ALA A 15 18.60 4.57 -0.79
N CYS A 16 19.01 4.56 0.48
CA CYS A 16 18.18 4.99 1.60
C CYS A 16 17.76 6.46 1.48
N VAL A 17 18.70 7.34 1.13
CA VAL A 17 18.40 8.76 0.89
C VAL A 17 17.40 8.92 -0.25
N LEU A 18 17.59 8.21 -1.35
CA LEU A 18 16.71 8.26 -2.50
C LEU A 18 15.29 7.77 -2.16
N VAL A 19 15.16 6.64 -1.44
CA VAL A 19 13.86 6.13 -0.96
C VAL A 19 13.17 7.14 -0.05
N ALA A 20 13.90 7.77 0.87
CA ALA A 20 13.33 8.75 1.79
C ALA A 20 12.87 10.03 1.07
N VAL A 21 13.72 10.62 0.24
CA VAL A 21 13.39 11.85 -0.51
C VAL A 21 12.26 11.58 -1.50
N ALA A 22 12.33 10.49 -2.26
CA ALA A 22 11.28 10.12 -3.19
C ALA A 22 9.97 9.77 -2.47
N GLY A 23 10.02 9.09 -1.32
CA GLY A 23 8.85 8.83 -0.49
C GLY A 23 8.17 10.11 0.01
N LEU A 24 8.94 11.12 0.43
CA LEU A 24 8.39 12.44 0.80
C LEU A 24 7.73 13.13 -0.40
N LEU A 25 8.28 12.99 -1.61
CA LEU A 25 7.68 13.51 -2.83
C LEU A 25 6.39 12.76 -3.20
N VAL A 26 6.30 11.45 -2.96
CA VAL A 26 5.05 10.69 -3.09
C VAL A 26 3.98 11.25 -2.14
N LEU A 27 4.33 11.45 -0.86
CA LEU A 27 3.40 12.01 0.13
C LEU A 27 2.94 13.40 -0.26
N LYS A 28 3.86 14.27 -0.67
CA LYS A 28 3.54 15.62 -1.14
C LYS A 28 2.62 15.58 -2.36
N GLY A 29 2.97 14.82 -3.39
CA GLY A 29 2.16 14.71 -4.61
C GLY A 29 0.77 14.15 -4.32
N ALA A 30 0.67 13.14 -3.45
CA ALA A 30 -0.62 12.59 -3.02
C ALA A 30 -1.45 13.59 -2.20
N TYR A 31 -0.80 14.40 -1.35
CA TYR A 31 -1.44 15.46 -0.59
C TYR A 31 -1.95 16.59 -1.50
N ASP A 32 -1.10 17.08 -2.40
CA ASP A 32 -1.47 18.15 -3.35
C ASP A 32 -2.63 17.70 -4.24
N TRP A 33 -2.60 16.44 -4.69
CA TRP A 33 -3.71 15.84 -5.43
C TRP A 33 -5.00 15.70 -4.60
N SER A 34 -4.88 15.41 -3.30
CA SER A 34 -6.05 15.28 -2.42
C SER A 34 -6.87 16.57 -2.27
N GLY A 35 -6.25 17.73 -2.48
CA GLY A 35 -6.91 19.05 -2.37
C GLY A 35 -7.62 19.53 -3.64
N GLN A 36 -7.52 18.81 -4.76
CA GLN A 36 -8.07 19.23 -6.05
C GLN A 36 -9.55 18.80 -6.22
N PRO A 37 -10.44 19.69 -6.71
CA PRO A 37 -11.84 19.35 -6.95
C PRO A 37 -12.02 18.34 -8.09
N ALA A 38 -12.97 17.41 -7.92
CA ALA A 38 -13.20 16.24 -8.79
C ALA A 38 -13.36 16.53 -10.30
N ARG A 39 -13.79 17.74 -10.70
CA ARG A 39 -13.94 18.14 -12.11
C ARG A 39 -12.63 18.36 -12.87
N VAL A 40 -11.51 18.40 -12.16
CA VAL A 40 -10.18 18.62 -12.73
C VAL A 40 -9.43 17.28 -12.93
N ALA A 41 -9.92 16.17 -12.35
CA ALA A 41 -9.25 14.86 -12.27
C ALA A 41 -9.32 13.98 -13.55
N GLU A 42 -10.00 14.41 -14.60
CA GLU A 42 -10.19 13.63 -15.84
C GLU A 42 -9.03 13.71 -16.83
N ARG A 43 -8.03 14.58 -16.60
CA ARG A 43 -6.84 14.63 -17.47
C ARG A 43 -5.74 13.70 -16.95
N PRO A 44 -5.39 12.61 -17.67
CA PRO A 44 -4.47 11.58 -17.18
C PRO A 44 -3.01 12.04 -16.97
N LEU A 45 -2.66 13.27 -17.40
CA LEU A 45 -1.30 13.85 -17.38
C LEU A 45 -1.25 15.20 -16.64
N GLN A 46 -2.00 15.37 -15.56
CA GLN A 46 -1.82 16.53 -14.69
C GLN A 46 -0.49 16.47 -13.93
N HIS A 47 0.11 17.63 -13.75
CA HIS A 47 1.43 17.83 -13.13
C HIS A 47 1.57 17.05 -11.81
N ASP A 48 0.52 17.01 -11.00
CA ASP A 48 0.52 16.37 -9.67
C ASP A 48 0.62 14.82 -9.76
N ARG A 49 -0.03 14.19 -10.74
CA ARG A 49 0.12 12.73 -10.98
C ARG A 49 1.51 12.39 -11.49
N VAL A 50 2.07 13.24 -12.35
CA VAL A 50 3.45 13.07 -12.87
C VAL A 50 4.45 13.11 -11.72
N VAL A 51 4.26 13.99 -10.73
CA VAL A 51 5.11 14.03 -9.52
C VAL A 51 5.03 12.72 -8.74
N VAL A 52 3.83 12.16 -8.52
CA VAL A 52 3.70 10.87 -7.81
C VAL A 52 4.35 9.73 -8.59
N TYR A 53 4.17 9.65 -9.91
CA TYR A 53 4.82 8.61 -10.73
C TYR A 53 6.34 8.76 -10.79
N ALA A 54 6.85 9.98 -10.93
CA ALA A 54 8.29 10.25 -10.91
C ALA A 54 8.90 9.92 -9.54
N ALA A 55 8.20 10.26 -8.46
CA ALA A 55 8.60 9.93 -7.10
C ALA A 55 8.56 8.42 -6.84
N ALA A 56 7.51 7.72 -7.30
CA ALA A 56 7.44 6.26 -7.27
C ALA A 56 8.60 5.61 -8.05
N ALA A 57 8.94 6.14 -9.23
CA ALA A 57 10.10 5.70 -10.00
C ALA A 57 11.42 5.96 -9.24
N GLY A 58 11.53 7.08 -8.54
CA GLY A 58 12.65 7.37 -7.64
C GLY A 58 12.79 6.35 -6.50
N MET A 59 11.67 5.99 -5.85
CA MET A 59 11.67 4.92 -4.84
C MET A 59 12.08 3.56 -5.43
N ALA A 60 11.59 3.22 -6.62
CA ALA A 60 11.96 2.00 -7.33
C ALA A 60 13.45 1.98 -7.71
N ALA A 61 14.02 3.12 -8.13
CA ALA A 61 15.44 3.27 -8.35
C ALA A 61 16.25 3.08 -7.05
N GLY A 62 15.74 3.59 -5.92
CA GLY A 62 16.32 3.33 -4.60
C GLY A 62 16.32 1.84 -4.26
N ALA A 63 15.22 1.13 -4.52
CA ALA A 63 15.16 -0.33 -4.35
C ALA A 63 16.14 -1.07 -5.27
N LEU A 64 16.31 -0.63 -6.51
CA LEU A 64 17.31 -1.19 -7.42
C LEU A 64 18.73 -1.01 -6.87
N LEU A 65 19.05 0.14 -6.28
CA LEU A 65 20.35 0.36 -5.65
C LEU A 65 20.56 -0.55 -4.43
N LEU A 66 19.53 -0.77 -3.61
CA LEU A 66 19.59 -1.77 -2.52
C LEU A 66 19.86 -3.18 -3.07
N LEU A 67 19.19 -3.56 -4.16
CA LEU A 67 19.38 -4.84 -4.82
C LEU A 67 20.82 -5.01 -5.33
N LEU A 68 21.37 -3.99 -5.98
CA LEU A 68 22.76 -3.96 -6.45
C LEU A 68 23.77 -3.96 -5.29
N GLY A 69 23.39 -3.39 -4.15
CA GLY A 69 24.14 -3.46 -2.88
C GLY A 69 24.08 -4.83 -2.19
N GLY A 70 23.29 -5.78 -2.70
CA GLY A 70 23.14 -7.14 -2.16
C GLY A 70 21.96 -7.32 -1.19
N GLU A 71 21.17 -6.28 -0.95
CA GLU A 71 20.07 -6.26 0.03
C GLU A 71 18.73 -6.62 -0.63
N ARG A 72 18.61 -7.88 -1.07
CA ARG A 72 17.43 -8.37 -1.83
C ARG A 72 16.11 -8.22 -1.07
N GLY A 73 16.11 -8.55 0.23
CA GLY A 73 14.92 -8.48 1.08
C GLY A 73 14.37 -7.06 1.21
N PRO A 74 15.18 -6.10 1.71
CA PRO A 74 14.82 -4.69 1.75
C PRO A 74 14.41 -4.11 0.39
N ALA A 75 15.10 -4.47 -0.69
CA ALA A 75 14.74 -4.02 -2.04
C ALA A 75 13.32 -4.45 -2.44
N LEU A 76 12.97 -5.72 -2.22
CA LEU A 76 11.62 -6.23 -2.51
C LEU A 76 10.55 -5.57 -1.64
N ALA A 77 10.84 -5.34 -0.36
CA ALA A 77 9.91 -4.66 0.54
C ALA A 77 9.66 -3.21 0.12
N VAL A 78 10.71 -2.47 -0.25
CA VAL A 78 10.57 -1.11 -0.80
C VAL A 78 9.75 -1.14 -2.09
N LEU A 79 10.01 -2.06 -3.02
CA LEU A 79 9.22 -2.18 -4.24
C LEU A 79 7.73 -2.45 -3.95
N ALA A 80 7.42 -3.30 -2.98
CA ALA A 80 6.04 -3.58 -2.58
C ALA A 80 5.30 -2.32 -2.10
N THR A 81 5.99 -1.40 -1.40
CA THR A 81 5.38 -0.14 -0.94
C THR A 81 5.06 0.82 -2.09
N VAL A 82 5.83 0.77 -3.19
CA VAL A 82 5.63 1.61 -4.39
C VAL A 82 4.37 1.23 -5.15
N LEU A 83 3.92 -0.02 -5.07
CA LEU A 83 2.70 -0.48 -5.74
C LEU A 83 1.48 0.32 -5.31
N VAL A 84 1.38 0.69 -4.04
CA VAL A 84 0.23 1.42 -3.48
C VAL A 84 0.01 2.78 -4.14
N PRO A 85 0.94 3.75 -4.09
CA PRO A 85 0.75 5.04 -4.74
C PRO A 85 0.56 4.91 -6.26
N VAL A 86 1.27 3.99 -6.93
CA VAL A 86 1.16 3.80 -8.39
C VAL A 86 -0.22 3.32 -8.79
N LEU A 87 -0.77 2.33 -8.07
CA LEU A 87 -2.09 1.76 -8.36
C LEU A 87 -3.22 2.71 -7.99
N LEU A 88 -3.10 3.43 -6.87
CA LEU A 88 -4.16 4.35 -6.43
C LEU A 88 -4.24 5.63 -7.26
N VAL A 89 -3.11 6.10 -7.80
CA VAL A 89 -3.09 7.28 -8.68
C VAL A 89 -3.40 6.91 -10.13
N ALA A 90 -3.44 5.61 -10.46
CA ALA A 90 -3.85 5.14 -11.78
C ALA A 90 -5.26 5.66 -12.13
N PRO A 91 -5.44 6.18 -13.35
CA PRO A 91 -6.74 6.71 -13.76
C PRO A 91 -7.80 5.61 -13.67
N GLY A 92 -8.92 5.94 -13.01
CA GLY A 92 -10.08 5.05 -12.87
C GLY A 92 -10.09 4.19 -11.59
N LEU A 93 -9.09 4.30 -10.71
CA LEU A 93 -9.07 3.53 -9.45
C LEU A 93 -9.41 4.33 -8.19
N ALA A 94 -8.93 5.58 -8.04
CA ALA A 94 -9.30 6.41 -6.89
C ALA A 94 -9.59 7.85 -7.30
N GLY A 95 -10.65 8.43 -6.71
CA GLY A 95 -10.91 9.86 -6.74
C GLY A 95 -10.44 10.54 -5.45
N GLY A 96 -9.46 11.43 -5.55
CA GLY A 96 -9.15 12.43 -4.51
C GLY A 96 -8.46 11.90 -3.24
N THR A 97 -8.95 12.32 -2.07
CA THR A 97 -8.32 12.22 -0.73
C THR A 97 -8.00 10.82 -0.25
N VAL A 98 -8.65 9.79 -0.80
CA VAL A 98 -8.59 8.42 -0.28
C VAL A 98 -7.25 7.74 -0.54
N ALA A 99 -6.48 8.19 -1.54
CA ALA A 99 -5.15 7.62 -1.82
C ALA A 99 -4.04 8.10 -0.88
N PHE A 100 -4.24 9.24 -0.21
CA PHE A 100 -3.23 9.81 0.68
C PHE A 100 -3.00 8.94 1.93
N LEU A 101 -4.09 8.42 2.51
CA LEU A 101 -4.06 7.59 3.74
C LEU A 101 -3.19 6.33 3.59
N PRO A 102 -3.33 5.53 2.52
CA PRO A 102 -2.42 4.42 2.26
C PRO A 102 -0.95 4.83 2.12
N CYS A 103 -0.69 5.94 1.43
CA CYS A 103 0.67 6.43 1.21
C CYS A 103 1.35 6.84 2.51
N LEU A 104 0.60 7.42 3.46
CA LEU A 104 1.08 7.77 4.80
C LEU A 104 1.62 6.57 5.58
N ILE A 105 1.17 5.35 5.26
CA ILE A 105 1.60 4.14 5.97
C ILE A 105 2.71 3.42 5.17
N THR A 106 2.55 3.28 3.86
CA THR A 106 3.52 2.52 3.05
C THR A 106 4.86 3.23 2.88
N VAL A 107 4.87 4.56 2.80
CA VAL A 107 6.12 5.33 2.67
C VAL A 107 7.03 5.16 3.89
N PRO A 108 6.56 5.32 5.16
CA PRO A 108 7.37 5.02 6.33
C PRO A 108 7.91 3.59 6.37
N VAL A 109 7.13 2.60 5.94
CA VAL A 109 7.58 1.20 5.86
C VAL A 109 8.74 1.08 4.87
N ALA A 110 8.66 1.74 3.71
CA ALA A 110 9.73 1.77 2.71
C ALA A 110 11.02 2.34 3.30
N VAL A 111 10.91 3.50 3.97
CA VAL A 111 12.04 4.17 4.61
C VAL A 111 12.64 3.31 5.73
N ALA A 112 11.82 2.69 6.56
CA ALA A 112 12.27 1.82 7.63
C ALA A 112 13.00 0.58 7.08
N MET A 113 12.53 0.00 5.98
CA MET A 113 13.21 -1.12 5.32
C MET A 113 14.52 -0.71 4.66
N ALA A 114 14.57 0.47 4.03
CA ALA A 114 15.81 1.01 3.48
C ALA A 114 16.84 1.34 4.59
N LEU A 115 16.37 1.90 5.71
CA LEU A 115 17.20 2.18 6.88
C LEU A 115 17.72 0.89 7.53
N ARG A 116 16.88 -0.16 7.59
CA ARG A 116 17.29 -1.50 8.06
C ARG A 116 18.45 -2.05 7.22
N ALA A 117 18.46 -1.83 5.91
CA ALA A 117 19.56 -2.24 5.04
C ALA A 117 20.89 -1.54 5.38
N VAL A 118 20.83 -0.32 5.95
CA VAL A 118 22.01 0.43 6.42
C VAL A 118 22.45 -0.02 7.81
N LEU A 119 21.50 -0.19 8.74
CA LEU A 119 21.78 -0.47 10.15
C LEU A 119 22.05 -1.95 10.45
N ALA A 120 21.41 -2.85 9.71
CA ALA A 120 21.48 -4.30 9.91
C ALA A 120 21.54 -5.03 8.55
N PRO A 121 22.65 -4.87 7.81
CA PRO A 121 22.83 -5.45 6.47
C PRO A 121 22.76 -6.98 6.51
N LYS A 122 22.34 -7.59 5.41
CA LYS A 122 22.16 -9.03 5.21
C LYS A 122 21.12 -9.69 6.12
N THR A 123 20.28 -8.92 6.81
CA THR A 123 19.16 -9.51 7.53
C THR A 123 18.11 -10.00 6.51
N PRO A 124 17.76 -11.29 6.51
CA PRO A 124 16.79 -11.80 5.54
C PRO A 124 15.43 -11.17 5.77
N VAL A 125 14.73 -10.91 4.67
CA VAL A 125 13.31 -10.59 4.62
C VAL A 125 12.72 -11.65 3.73
N THR A 126 11.78 -12.42 4.26
CA THR A 126 11.20 -13.53 3.51
C THR A 126 10.31 -13.00 2.39
N LEU A 127 10.28 -13.71 1.26
CA LEU A 127 9.39 -13.37 0.15
C LEU A 127 7.91 -13.46 0.57
N LEU A 128 7.60 -14.38 1.48
CA LEU A 128 6.28 -14.50 2.07
C LEU A 128 5.87 -13.23 2.83
N ALA A 129 6.73 -12.69 3.69
CA ALA A 129 6.41 -11.48 4.46
C ALA A 129 6.20 -10.28 3.53
N VAL A 130 7.03 -10.15 2.48
CA VAL A 130 6.84 -9.13 1.44
C VAL A 130 5.51 -9.32 0.71
N LEU A 131 5.15 -10.56 0.35
CA LEU A 131 3.91 -10.87 -0.35
C LEU A 131 2.69 -10.57 0.51
N VAL A 132 2.69 -10.98 1.78
CA VAL A 132 1.60 -10.70 2.72
C VAL A 132 1.44 -9.19 2.91
N PHE A 133 2.54 -8.46 3.12
CA PHE A 133 2.50 -7.00 3.20
C PHE A 133 1.96 -6.37 1.92
N ALA A 134 2.43 -6.80 0.74
CA ALA A 134 1.96 -6.29 -0.54
C ALA A 134 0.46 -6.53 -0.72
N VAL A 135 -0.03 -7.74 -0.43
CA VAL A 135 -1.45 -8.09 -0.51
C VAL A 135 -2.28 -7.23 0.43
N VAL A 136 -1.91 -7.16 1.71
CA VAL A 136 -2.67 -6.40 2.72
C VAL A 136 -2.66 -4.91 2.41
N ALA A 137 -1.50 -4.34 2.04
CA ALA A 137 -1.38 -2.93 1.73
C ALA A 137 -2.14 -2.56 0.44
N VAL A 138 -1.95 -3.32 -0.65
CA VAL A 138 -2.61 -3.00 -1.94
C VAL A 138 -4.10 -3.28 -1.88
N ALA A 139 -4.51 -4.49 -1.50
CA ALA A 139 -5.92 -4.85 -1.48
C ALA A 139 -6.69 -4.09 -0.39
N GLY A 140 -6.05 -3.82 0.75
CA GLY A 140 -6.62 -2.95 1.78
C GLY A 140 -6.85 -1.53 1.28
N SER A 141 -5.89 -0.96 0.55
CA SER A 141 -6.04 0.38 -0.02
C SER A 141 -7.15 0.45 -1.06
N ILE A 142 -7.24 -0.55 -1.93
CA ILE A 142 -8.31 -0.66 -2.93
C ILE A 142 -9.67 -0.81 -2.23
N LEU A 143 -9.72 -1.61 -1.15
CA LEU A 143 -10.93 -1.76 -0.35
C LEU A 143 -11.35 -0.44 0.29
N LEU A 144 -10.42 0.37 0.80
CA LEU A 144 -10.72 1.69 1.36
C LEU A 144 -11.40 2.59 0.32
N VAL A 145 -10.89 2.61 -0.91
CA VAL A 145 -11.48 3.36 -2.01
C VAL A 145 -12.87 2.82 -2.34
N ALA A 146 -13.00 1.50 -2.48
CA ALA A 146 -14.28 0.87 -2.77
C ALA A 146 -15.34 1.12 -1.68
N VAL A 147 -14.97 1.08 -0.40
CA VAL A 147 -15.86 1.44 0.72
C VAL A 147 -16.31 2.90 0.62
N SER A 148 -15.39 3.79 0.23
CA SER A 148 -15.68 5.23 0.10
C SER A 148 -16.67 5.53 -1.01
N GLU A 149 -16.59 4.80 -2.13
CA GLU A 149 -17.51 4.95 -3.26
C GLU A 149 -18.83 4.18 -3.07
N ALA A 150 -18.80 3.04 -2.39
CA ALA A 150 -20.00 2.23 -2.13
C ALA A 150 -20.93 2.88 -1.10
N VAL A 151 -20.38 3.60 -0.10
CA VAL A 151 -21.14 4.22 1.00
C VAL A 151 -20.83 5.72 1.07
N PRO A 152 -21.38 6.54 0.16
CA PRO A 152 -21.15 7.98 0.16
C PRO A 152 -21.87 8.66 1.33
N PHE A 153 -21.20 9.63 1.97
CA PHE A 153 -21.72 10.39 3.11
C PHE A 153 -22.83 11.41 2.76
N MET A 154 -23.02 11.71 1.47
CA MET A 154 -24.10 12.58 0.97
C MET A 154 -24.75 11.93 -0.25
N SER A 155 -26.04 11.61 -0.16
CA SER A 155 -26.80 10.96 -1.22
C SER A 155 -27.44 12.00 -2.15
N SER A 156 -26.96 12.08 -3.39
CA SER A 156 -27.79 12.54 -4.50
C SER A 156 -28.20 11.32 -5.31
N PHE A 157 -29.49 11.02 -5.34
CA PHE A 157 -30.03 9.91 -6.13
C PHE A 157 -29.94 10.24 -7.62
N SER A 158 -28.86 9.79 -8.27
CA SER A 158 -28.69 9.83 -9.73
C SER A 158 -28.31 8.44 -10.24
N GLU A 159 -28.67 8.11 -11.48
CA GLU A 159 -28.33 6.82 -12.10
C GLU A 159 -26.82 6.58 -12.20
N GLU A 160 -26.05 7.66 -12.41
CA GLU A 160 -24.58 7.63 -12.44
C GLU A 160 -24.00 7.15 -11.10
N GLU A 161 -24.60 7.59 -9.98
CA GLU A 161 -24.16 7.20 -8.64
C GLU A 161 -24.51 5.74 -8.33
N ALA A 162 -25.65 5.26 -8.83
CA ALA A 162 -26.03 3.84 -8.70
C ALA A 162 -25.06 2.93 -9.46
N HIS A 163 -24.59 3.34 -10.64
CA HIS A 163 -23.57 2.61 -11.39
C HIS A 163 -22.23 2.57 -10.64
N ARG A 164 -21.79 3.71 -10.10
CA ARG A 164 -20.56 3.79 -9.27
C ARG A 164 -20.62 2.91 -8.03
N GLN A 165 -21.75 2.90 -7.31
CA GLN A 165 -21.92 2.03 -6.15
C GLN A 165 -21.84 0.55 -6.54
N ALA A 166 -22.43 0.15 -7.66
CA ALA A 166 -22.35 -1.22 -8.14
C ALA A 166 -20.91 -1.63 -8.52
N SER A 167 -20.17 -0.77 -9.22
CA SER A 167 -18.76 -1.02 -9.52
C SER A 167 -17.91 -1.08 -8.27
N ALA A 168 -18.14 -0.18 -7.30
CA ALA A 168 -17.43 -0.16 -6.04
C ALA A 168 -17.62 -1.45 -5.23
N ARG A 169 -18.84 -2.03 -5.21
CA ARG A 169 -19.09 -3.33 -4.60
C ARG A 169 -18.31 -4.47 -5.26
N LEU A 170 -18.22 -4.47 -6.60
CA LEU A 170 -17.42 -5.45 -7.32
C LEU A 170 -15.94 -5.32 -6.97
N VAL A 171 -15.41 -4.09 -6.93
CA VAL A 171 -14.03 -3.80 -6.55
C VAL A 171 -13.77 -4.23 -5.10
N ALA A 172 -14.69 -3.95 -4.17
CA ALA A 172 -14.59 -4.40 -2.78
C ALA A 172 -14.57 -5.93 -2.69
N GLY A 173 -15.43 -6.62 -3.44
CA GLY A 173 -15.44 -8.08 -3.51
C GLY A 173 -14.12 -8.66 -4.01
N LEU A 174 -13.57 -8.12 -5.10
CA LEU A 174 -12.27 -8.54 -5.65
C LEU A 174 -11.12 -8.27 -4.66
N ALA A 175 -11.13 -7.11 -4.01
CA ALA A 175 -10.17 -6.79 -2.96
C ALA A 175 -10.28 -7.75 -1.76
N GLY A 176 -11.50 -8.13 -1.37
CA GLY A 176 -11.75 -9.14 -0.34
C GLY A 176 -11.20 -10.51 -0.68
N VAL A 177 -11.37 -10.96 -1.93
CA VAL A 177 -10.79 -12.23 -2.42
C VAL A 177 -9.28 -12.19 -2.34
N ALA A 178 -8.65 -11.09 -2.77
CA ALA A 178 -7.20 -10.92 -2.65
C ALA A 178 -6.75 -10.90 -1.16
N LEU A 179 -7.47 -10.19 -0.29
CA LEU A 179 -7.18 -10.12 1.15
C LEU A 179 -7.26 -11.48 1.84
N ALA A 180 -8.12 -12.39 1.38
CA ALA A 180 -8.24 -13.73 1.93
C ALA A 180 -6.95 -14.56 1.78
N ALA A 181 -6.08 -14.22 0.82
CA ALA A 181 -4.79 -14.88 0.68
C ALA A 181 -3.85 -14.58 1.86
N ALA A 182 -3.91 -13.38 2.47
CA ALA A 182 -3.01 -12.98 3.54
C ALA A 182 -3.08 -13.90 4.79
N PRO A 183 -4.23 -14.16 5.42
CA PRO A 183 -4.31 -15.05 6.57
C PRO A 183 -3.92 -16.49 6.21
N VAL A 184 -4.25 -16.96 5.00
CA VAL A 184 -3.88 -18.31 4.54
C VAL A 184 -2.36 -18.45 4.42
N LEU A 185 -1.71 -17.49 3.77
CA LEU A 185 -0.24 -17.45 3.65
C LEU A 185 0.44 -17.40 5.03
N LEU A 186 -0.09 -16.59 5.94
CA LEU A 186 0.42 -16.51 7.31
C LEU A 186 0.22 -17.82 8.09
N LEU A 187 -0.92 -18.50 7.95
CA LEU A 187 -1.14 -19.80 8.59
C LEU A 187 -0.19 -20.87 8.07
N VAL A 188 0.00 -20.95 6.75
CA VAL A 188 0.92 -21.91 6.12
C VAL A 188 2.36 -21.71 6.62
N ALA A 189 2.72 -20.46 6.90
CA ALA A 189 4.03 -20.11 7.45
C ALA A 189 4.13 -20.16 8.98
N GLY A 190 3.08 -20.59 9.68
CA GLY A 190 3.08 -20.74 11.14
C GLY A 190 2.82 -19.45 11.93
N HIS A 191 2.55 -18.32 11.26
CA HIS A 191 2.24 -17.02 11.87
C HIS A 191 0.79 -16.91 12.35
N LYS A 192 0.40 -17.75 13.32
CA LYS A 192 -0.99 -17.86 13.80
C LYS A 192 -1.59 -16.54 14.29
N ALA A 193 -0.82 -15.75 15.03
CA ALA A 193 -1.26 -14.44 15.52
C ALA A 193 -1.46 -13.45 14.37
N GLY A 194 -0.54 -13.42 13.40
CA GLY A 194 -0.67 -12.58 12.22
C GLY A 194 -1.89 -12.98 11.36
N ALA A 195 -2.14 -14.28 11.21
CA ALA A 195 -3.32 -14.77 10.52
C ALA A 195 -4.63 -14.35 11.23
N ALA A 196 -4.68 -14.49 12.55
CA ALA A 196 -5.85 -14.08 13.33
C ALA A 196 -6.13 -12.57 13.25
N LEU A 197 -5.08 -11.74 13.17
CA LEU A 197 -5.22 -10.29 13.03
C LEU A 197 -5.59 -9.84 11.62
N THR A 198 -5.21 -10.60 10.59
CA THR A 198 -5.51 -10.27 9.18
C THR A 198 -6.86 -10.81 8.70
N ALA A 199 -7.34 -11.93 9.26
CA ALA A 199 -8.58 -12.57 8.85
C ALA A 199 -9.85 -11.68 8.92
N PRO A 200 -10.07 -10.86 9.97
CA PRO A 200 -11.25 -10.00 10.05
C PRO A 200 -11.34 -8.96 8.93
N PHE A 201 -10.21 -8.66 8.26
CA PHE A 201 -10.19 -7.63 7.22
C PHE A 201 -10.97 -8.05 5.97
N VAL A 202 -11.08 -9.36 5.70
CA VAL A 202 -11.93 -9.91 4.64
C VAL A 202 -13.42 -9.61 4.92
N LEU A 203 -13.80 -9.50 6.19
CA LEU A 203 -15.18 -9.20 6.58
C LEU A 203 -15.60 -7.80 6.15
N ALA A 204 -14.68 -6.82 6.19
CA ALA A 204 -14.96 -5.47 5.71
C ALA A 204 -15.38 -5.48 4.22
N ALA A 205 -14.68 -6.28 3.39
CA ALA A 205 -15.06 -6.47 1.99
C ALA A 205 -16.43 -7.15 1.84
N LEU A 206 -16.68 -8.22 2.58
CA LEU A 206 -17.95 -8.94 2.54
C LEU A 206 -19.13 -8.02 2.89
N ILE A 207 -19.00 -7.24 3.97
CA ILE A 207 -20.06 -6.31 4.37
C ILE A 207 -20.23 -5.22 3.33
N THR A 208 -19.16 -4.68 2.74
CA THR A 208 -19.27 -3.69 1.66
C THR A 208 -20.06 -4.23 0.45
N VAL A 209 -19.96 -5.53 0.15
CA VAL A 209 -20.71 -6.16 -0.95
C VAL A 209 -22.20 -6.28 -0.62
N VAL A 210 -22.55 -6.56 0.64
CA VAL A 210 -23.91 -6.94 1.07
C VAL A 210 -24.71 -5.75 1.64
N ASP A 211 -24.05 -4.83 2.34
CA ASP A 211 -24.65 -3.68 3.00
C ASP A 211 -23.86 -2.41 2.68
N THR A 212 -24.50 -1.53 1.91
CA THR A 212 -23.95 -0.21 1.59
C THR A 212 -24.79 0.94 2.14
N GLN A 213 -25.83 0.65 2.92
CA GLN A 213 -26.73 1.68 3.44
C GLN A 213 -26.40 2.05 4.89
N THR A 214 -25.54 1.28 5.54
CA THR A 214 -25.08 1.56 6.90
C THR A 214 -23.62 1.97 6.94
N ALA A 215 -23.19 2.59 8.03
CA ALA A 215 -21.77 2.88 8.29
C ALA A 215 -20.95 1.64 8.66
N SER A 216 -21.54 0.43 8.59
CA SER A 216 -20.87 -0.80 9.02
C SER A 216 -19.62 -1.16 8.20
N PRO A 217 -19.53 -0.93 6.87
CA PRO A 217 -18.29 -1.17 6.12
C PRO A 217 -17.14 -0.30 6.61
N TRP A 218 -17.41 0.98 6.90
CA TRP A 218 -16.44 1.92 7.44
C TRP A 218 -15.94 1.52 8.83
N LEU A 219 -16.85 1.12 9.72
CA LEU A 219 -16.50 0.65 11.06
C LEU A 219 -15.63 -0.59 11.01
N LEU A 220 -15.98 -1.58 10.17
CA LEU A 220 -15.17 -2.78 10.02
C LEU A 220 -13.80 -2.50 9.42
N TYR A 221 -13.73 -1.62 8.41
CA TYR A 221 -12.44 -1.21 7.85
C TYR A 221 -11.56 -0.58 8.93
N ALA A 222 -12.11 0.34 9.73
CA ALA A 222 -11.38 1.03 10.79
C ALA A 222 -10.89 0.09 11.90
N VAL A 223 -11.65 -0.96 12.22
CA VAL A 223 -11.29 -1.93 13.26
C VAL A 223 -10.35 -3.01 12.75
N ALA A 224 -10.53 -3.51 11.52
CA ALA A 224 -9.78 -4.64 11.00
C ALA A 224 -8.57 -4.26 10.14
N GLY A 225 -8.62 -3.12 9.44
CA GLY A 225 -7.56 -2.66 8.56
C GLY A 225 -6.24 -2.38 9.29
N PRO A 226 -6.22 -1.53 10.34
CA PRO A 226 -4.99 -1.22 11.07
C PRO A 226 -4.32 -2.45 11.71
N PRO A 227 -5.04 -3.37 12.39
CA PRO A 227 -4.44 -4.60 12.89
C PRO A 227 -3.89 -5.52 11.79
N ALA A 228 -4.59 -5.66 10.66
CA ALA A 228 -4.12 -6.46 9.54
C ALA A 228 -2.82 -5.90 8.95
N LEU A 229 -2.78 -4.58 8.72
CA LEU A 229 -1.60 -3.91 8.21
C LEU A 229 -0.45 -3.95 9.22
N GLY A 230 -0.72 -3.68 10.49
CA GLY A 230 0.25 -3.79 11.58
C GLY A 230 0.84 -5.19 11.72
N ALA A 231 0.02 -6.23 11.60
CA ALA A 231 0.47 -7.62 11.59
C ALA A 231 1.38 -7.91 10.38
N SER A 232 1.01 -7.45 9.18
CA SER A 232 1.82 -7.64 7.98
C SER A 232 3.17 -6.93 8.07
N VAL A 233 3.21 -5.71 8.63
CA VAL A 233 4.43 -4.96 8.90
C VAL A 233 5.26 -5.67 9.96
N HIS A 234 4.64 -6.14 11.05
CA HIS A 234 5.35 -6.88 12.09
C HIS A 234 6.07 -8.10 11.50
N VAL A 235 5.36 -8.93 10.72
CA VAL A 235 5.94 -10.09 10.03
C VAL A 235 7.05 -9.67 9.07
N LEU A 236 6.91 -8.56 8.34
CA LEU A 236 7.98 -8.00 7.50
C LEU A 236 9.29 -7.71 8.27
N PHE A 237 9.19 -7.35 9.55
CA PHE A 237 10.34 -7.06 10.40
C PHE A 237 10.85 -8.27 11.21
N THR A 238 9.98 -9.23 11.55
CA THR A 238 10.33 -10.32 12.47
C THR A 238 10.51 -11.69 11.81
N ASP A 239 9.97 -11.90 10.61
CA ASP A 239 10.07 -13.18 9.90
C ASP A 239 11.52 -13.45 9.46
N ARG A 240 12.02 -14.66 9.74
CA ARG A 240 13.40 -15.10 9.52
C ARG A 240 13.46 -16.47 8.88
#